data_AF-A0A4U3FLV2-F1
#
_entry.id   AF-A0A4U3FLV2-F1
#
_cell.length_a   1.000
_cell.length_b   1.000
_cell.length_c   1.000
_cell.angle_alpha   90.00
_cell.angle_beta   90.00
_cell.angle_gamma   90.00
#
_symmetry.space_group_name_H-M   'P 1'
#
loop_
_entity.id
_entity.type
_entity.pdbx_description
1 polymer ?
#
loop_
_entity_poly.entity_id
_entity_poly.type
_entity_poly.pdbx_seq_one_letter_code
_entity_poly.pdbx_strand_id
1 'polypeptide(L)'
;MLFIHKKLIRKLTTPYIEANTQICYAQSQSFASYSSKTILLLNHDKLIILFLNFFSSKVIHTLEIPVTDLQEQNYNTGSLLDALWSFQSNGQRWRFRIIKKILPLGTMQQDFLDFLQHHIIR
;
A
#
# COMPACT_ATOMS: atom_id res chain seq x y z
N MET A 1 -8.84 -20.01 0.10
CA MET A 1 -8.40 -18.61 0.27
C MET A 1 -7.29 -18.58 1.29
N LEU A 2 -6.10 -18.08 0.95
CA LEU A 2 -5.08 -17.80 1.96
C LEU A 2 -5.49 -16.52 2.68
N PHE A 3 -5.76 -16.60 3.99
CA PHE A 3 -6.12 -15.43 4.78
C PHE A 3 -4.89 -14.54 4.96
N ILE A 4 -4.99 -13.27 4.59
CA ILE A 4 -3.95 -12.26 4.86
C ILE A 4 -3.82 -12.10 6.38
N HIS A 5 -2.62 -12.26 6.92
CA HIS A 5 -2.32 -12.11 8.34
C HIS A 5 -0.91 -11.53 8.56
N LYS A 6 -0.63 -10.95 9.73
CA LYS A 6 0.65 -10.26 10.03
C LYS A 6 1.90 -11.05 9.65
N LYS A 7 1.96 -12.35 9.97
CA LYS A 7 3.15 -13.19 9.71
C LYS A 7 3.47 -13.33 8.22
N LEU A 8 2.44 -13.39 7.38
CA LEU A 8 2.56 -13.50 5.93
C LEU A 8 3.03 -12.17 5.35
N ILE A 9 2.39 -11.06 5.73
CA ILE A 9 2.81 -9.73 5.29
C ILE A 9 4.27 -9.51 5.66
N ARG A 10 4.62 -9.71 6.94
CA ARG A 10 6.01 -9.54 7.41
C ARG A 10 6.99 -10.39 6.61
N LYS A 11 6.69 -11.67 6.36
CA LYS A 11 7.53 -12.55 5.54
C LYS A 11 7.73 -12.01 4.12
N LEU A 12 6.67 -11.49 3.49
CA LEU A 12 6.72 -10.95 2.13
C LEU A 12 7.45 -9.61 2.07
N THR A 13 7.44 -8.83 3.14
CA THR A 13 8.01 -7.48 3.19
C THR A 13 9.43 -7.44 3.76
N THR A 14 9.90 -8.48 4.47
CA THR A 14 11.25 -8.51 5.08
C THR A 14 12.38 -8.05 4.15
N PRO A 15 12.43 -8.44 2.86
CA PRO A 15 13.50 -8.01 1.96
C PRO A 15 13.49 -6.53 1.57
N TYR A 16 12.39 -5.81 1.87
CA TYR A 16 12.12 -4.46 1.36
C TYR A 16 11.88 -3.44 2.49
N ILE A 17 11.85 -3.88 3.75
CA ILE A 17 11.59 -2.99 4.89
C ILE A 17 12.83 -2.14 5.15
N GLU A 18 12.58 -0.85 5.34
CA GLU A 18 13.55 0.12 5.82
C GLU A 18 13.12 0.63 7.21
N ALA A 19 13.95 1.49 7.81
CA ALA A 19 13.59 2.13 9.07
C ALA A 19 12.31 2.95 8.92
N ASN A 20 11.46 2.92 9.96
CA ASN A 20 10.21 3.69 10.03
C ASN A 20 9.18 3.43 8.91
N THR A 21 9.31 2.31 8.19
CA THR A 21 8.34 1.93 7.15
C THR A 21 7.00 1.50 7.75
N GLN A 22 5.93 2.18 7.36
CA GLN A 22 4.57 1.72 7.57
C GLN A 22 4.16 0.75 6.47
N ILE A 23 3.34 -0.24 6.83
CA ILE A 23 2.97 -1.35 5.95
C ILE A 23 1.46 -1.43 5.89
N CYS A 24 0.88 -1.64 4.71
CA CYS A 24 -0.55 -1.91 4.59
C CYS A 24 -0.85 -2.90 3.47
N TYR A 25 -1.98 -3.59 3.57
CA TYR A 25 -2.48 -4.40 2.46
C TYR A 25 -3.56 -3.59 1.71
N ALA A 26 -3.40 -3.47 0.41
CA ALA A 26 -4.26 -2.67 -0.44
C ALA A 26 -4.72 -3.45 -1.68
N GLN A 27 -5.79 -2.96 -2.28
CA GLN A 27 -6.23 -3.38 -3.60
C GLN A 27 -5.87 -2.30 -4.63
N SER A 28 -5.01 -2.62 -5.59
CA SER A 28 -4.76 -1.73 -6.72
C SER A 28 -5.95 -1.72 -7.68
N GLN A 29 -6.32 -0.53 -8.13
CA GLN A 29 -7.39 -0.26 -9.10
C GLN A 29 -6.86 0.39 -10.39
N SER A 30 -5.54 0.40 -10.60
CA SER A 30 -4.90 1.01 -11.77
C SER A 30 -4.68 0.02 -12.90
N PHE A 31 -4.83 0.48 -14.15
CA PHE A 31 -4.57 -0.33 -15.35
C PHE A 31 -3.11 -0.78 -15.47
N ALA A 32 -2.16 0.02 -15.00
CA ALA A 32 -0.73 -0.32 -15.01
C ALA A 32 -0.33 -1.38 -13.96
N SER A 33 -1.28 -1.92 -13.20
CA SER A 33 -0.99 -2.86 -12.11
C SER A 33 -0.71 -4.27 -12.62
N TYR A 34 0.37 -4.87 -12.13
CA TYR A 34 0.67 -6.30 -12.35
C TYR A 34 -0.31 -7.24 -11.64
N SER A 35 -0.96 -6.75 -10.58
CA SER A 35 -1.98 -7.47 -9.82
C SER A 35 -2.85 -6.48 -9.06
N SER A 36 -4.10 -6.85 -8.79
CA SER A 36 -4.96 -6.08 -7.90
C SER A 36 -4.58 -6.24 -6.43
N LYS A 37 -3.80 -7.27 -6.05
CA LYS A 37 -3.41 -7.51 -4.67
C LYS A 37 -2.04 -6.93 -4.39
N THR A 38 -1.96 -5.98 -3.47
CA THR A 38 -0.73 -5.23 -3.21
C THR A 38 -0.44 -5.10 -1.72
N ILE A 39 0.85 -5.06 -1.37
CA ILE A 39 1.32 -4.54 -0.09
C ILE A 39 2.00 -3.20 -0.37
N LEU A 40 1.62 -2.18 0.37
CA LEU A 40 2.25 -0.86 0.32
C LEU A 40 3.21 -0.74 1.50
N LEU A 41 4.41 -0.26 1.22
CA LEU A 41 5.45 0.05 2.19
C LEU A 41 5.77 1.54 2.01
N LEU A 42 5.58 2.34 3.05
CA LEU A 42 5.71 3.78 2.96
C LEU A 42 6.53 4.32 4.14
N ASN A 43 7.57 5.08 3.82
CA ASN A 43 8.29 5.92 4.77
C ASN A 43 8.30 7.37 4.25
N HIS A 44 9.15 8.22 4.83
CA HIS A 44 9.25 9.62 4.41
C HIS A 44 9.91 9.81 3.03
N ASP A 45 10.71 8.83 2.59
CA ASP A 45 11.57 8.97 1.42
C ASP A 45 10.94 8.34 0.18
N LYS A 46 10.29 7.18 0.33
CA LYS A 46 9.71 6.43 -0.78
C LYS A 46 8.50 5.58 -0.41
N LEU A 47 7.73 5.30 -1.45
CA LEU A 47 6.70 4.28 -1.51
C LEU A 47 7.24 3.07 -2.27
N ILE A 48 7.17 1.89 -1.67
CA ILE A 48 7.38 0.61 -2.36
C ILE A 48 6.05 -0.12 -2.49
N ILE A 49 5.69 -0.48 -3.72
CA ILE A 49 4.48 -1.22 -4.07
C ILE A 49 4.89 -2.66 -4.41
N LEU A 50 4.45 -3.61 -3.58
CA LEU A 50 4.66 -5.03 -3.83
C LEU A 50 3.39 -5.64 -4.42
N PHE A 51 3.43 -6.02 -5.70
CA PHE A 51 2.35 -6.76 -6.35
C PHE A 51 2.44 -8.24 -5.99
N LEU A 52 1.32 -8.82 -5.56
CA LEU A 52 1.25 -10.21 -5.15
C LEU A 52 0.60 -11.07 -6.22
N ASN A 53 0.98 -12.35 -6.26
CA ASN A 53 0.27 -13.34 -7.07
C ASN A 53 -1.20 -13.49 -6.62
N PHE A 54 -1.98 -14.22 -7.41
CA PHE A 54 -3.40 -14.46 -7.13
C PHE A 54 -3.66 -15.04 -5.74
N PHE A 55 -2.76 -15.87 -5.20
CA PHE A 55 -2.89 -16.48 -3.88
C PHE A 55 -2.32 -15.64 -2.73
N SER A 56 -1.83 -14.43 -2.99
CA SER A 56 -1.16 -13.56 -2.02
C SER A 56 0.01 -14.24 -1.28
N SER A 57 0.66 -15.20 -1.91
CA SER A 57 1.70 -16.04 -1.29
C SER A 57 3.12 -15.64 -1.70
N LYS A 58 3.27 -14.85 -2.77
CA LYS A 58 4.55 -14.39 -3.32
C LYS A 58 4.42 -13.00 -3.91
N VAL A 59 5.49 -12.22 -3.82
CA VAL A 59 5.67 -10.99 -4.59
C VAL A 59 6.03 -11.37 -6.02
N ILE A 60 5.33 -10.81 -7.00
CA ILE A 60 5.55 -11.06 -8.43
C ILE A 60 6.16 -9.85 -9.14
N HIS A 61 5.99 -8.66 -8.57
CA HIS A 61 6.58 -7.44 -9.09
C HIS A 61 6.71 -6.42 -7.96
N THR A 62 7.72 -5.56 -8.07
CA THR A 62 8.03 -4.50 -7.11
C THR A 62 8.23 -3.20 -7.87
N LEU A 63 7.65 -2.12 -7.38
CA LEU A 63 7.83 -0.78 -7.90
C LEU A 63 8.22 0.15 -6.75
N GLU A 64 9.30 0.89 -6.90
CA GLU A 64 9.75 1.92 -5.95
C GLU A 64 9.51 3.30 -6.54
N ILE A 65 8.91 4.20 -5.75
CA ILE A 65 8.57 5.55 -6.15
C ILE A 65 9.02 6.50 -5.03
N PRO A 66 9.93 7.46 -5.29
CA PRO A 66 10.25 8.51 -4.34
C PRO A 66 8.99 9.28 -3.92
N VAL A 67 8.86 9.63 -2.64
CA VAL A 67 7.70 10.40 -2.14
C VAL A 67 7.61 11.76 -2.84
N THR A 68 8.75 12.34 -3.23
CA THR A 68 8.84 13.58 -4.02
C THR A 68 8.17 13.49 -5.39
N ASP A 69 8.03 12.28 -5.93
CA ASP A 69 7.50 12.02 -7.26
C ASP A 69 6.00 11.68 -7.24
N LEU A 70 5.38 11.71 -6.05
CA LEU A 70 3.94 11.51 -5.85
C LEU A 70 3.19 12.82 -6.11
N GLN A 71 2.73 12.99 -7.35
CA GLN A 71 2.02 14.18 -7.82
C GLN A 71 0.50 14.00 -7.77
N GLU A 72 -0.25 15.11 -7.77
CA GLU A 72 -1.72 15.10 -7.80
C GLU A 72 -2.36 14.11 -6.82
N GLN A 73 -1.83 14.07 -5.61
CA GLN A 73 -2.31 13.14 -4.59
C GLN A 73 -3.76 13.49 -4.23
N ASN A 74 -4.59 12.46 -4.18
CA ASN A 74 -5.97 12.58 -3.73
C ASN A 74 -6.25 11.44 -2.75
N TYR A 75 -6.67 11.81 -1.56
CA TYR A 75 -7.07 10.90 -0.51
C TYR A 75 -8.51 11.17 -0.13
N ASN A 76 -9.33 10.13 -0.27
CA ASN A 76 -10.70 10.14 0.18
C ASN A 76 -10.89 9.01 1.17
N THR A 77 -11.41 9.32 2.34
CA THR A 77 -12.05 8.30 3.18
C THR A 77 -13.31 7.86 2.44
N GLY A 78 -13.23 6.77 1.66
CA GLY A 78 -14.30 6.33 0.77
C GLY A 78 -15.60 6.05 1.52
N SER A 79 -15.85 4.79 1.86
CA SER A 79 -16.92 4.43 2.80
C SER A 79 -16.41 4.48 4.25
N LEU A 80 -17.30 4.19 5.21
CA LEU A 80 -16.91 3.99 6.61
C LEU A 80 -15.80 2.93 6.78
N LEU A 81 -15.66 1.99 5.83
CA LEU A 81 -14.80 0.80 5.97
C LEU A 81 -13.48 0.88 5.20
N ASP A 82 -13.35 1.80 4.25
CA ASP A 82 -12.18 1.91 3.39
C ASP A 82 -11.73 3.35 3.14
N ALA A 83 -10.49 3.47 2.70
CA ALA A 83 -9.88 4.68 2.19
C ALA A 83 -9.44 4.44 0.74
N LEU A 84 -9.50 5.50 -0.06
CA LEU A 84 -9.05 5.53 -1.43
C LEU A 84 -7.90 6.53 -1.51
N TRP A 85 -6.74 6.06 -1.93
CA TRP A 85 -5.58 6.90 -2.16
C TRP A 85 -5.19 6.79 -3.63
N SER A 86 -4.99 7.92 -4.29
CA SER A 86 -4.50 7.97 -5.66
C SER A 86 -3.48 9.07 -5.84
N PHE A 87 -2.60 8.89 -6.81
CA PHE A 87 -1.56 9.86 -7.18
C PHE A 87 -1.12 9.60 -8.62
N GLN A 88 -0.39 10.54 -9.20
CA GLN A 88 0.33 10.36 -10.45
C GLN A 88 1.83 10.20 -10.17
N SER A 89 2.50 9.34 -10.92
CA SER A 89 3.96 9.25 -10.97
C SER A 89 4.39 8.66 -12.31
N ASN A 90 5.46 9.20 -12.91
CA ASN A 90 6.00 8.76 -14.20
C ASN A 90 4.95 8.65 -15.32
N GLY A 91 4.01 9.60 -15.38
CA GLY A 91 2.90 9.62 -16.35
C GLY A 91 1.83 8.53 -16.14
N GLN A 92 1.90 7.78 -15.04
CA GLN A 92 0.93 6.75 -14.68
C GLN A 92 0.10 7.19 -13.47
N ARG A 93 -1.21 6.93 -13.53
CA ARG A 93 -2.11 7.16 -12.40
C ARG A 93 -2.24 5.89 -11.55
N TRP A 94 -1.85 6.01 -10.29
CA TRP A 94 -1.96 4.97 -9.27
C TRP A 94 -3.20 5.22 -8.41
N ARG A 95 -3.94 4.15 -8.11
CA ARG A 95 -5.12 4.19 -7.24
C ARG A 95 -5.20 2.92 -6.42
N PHE A 96 -5.30 3.09 -5.11
CA PHE A 96 -5.36 2.02 -4.13
C PHE A 96 -6.57 2.16 -3.24
N ARG A 97 -7.27 1.04 -3.04
CA ARG A 97 -8.31 0.90 -2.04
C ARG A 97 -7.73 0.18 -0.82
N ILE A 98 -7.81 0.83 0.34
CA ILE A 98 -7.23 0.35 1.60
C ILE A 98 -8.39 0.10 2.58
N ILE A 99 -8.57 -1.14 3.01
CA ILE A 99 -9.57 -1.46 4.04
C ILE A 99 -9.01 -1.00 5.39
N LYS A 100 -9.74 -0.13 6.08
CA LYS A 100 -9.30 0.50 7.34
C LYS A 100 -9.03 -0.52 8.44
N LYS A 101 -9.80 -1.61 8.49
CA LYS A 101 -9.66 -2.67 9.50
C LYS A 101 -9.69 -4.06 8.87
N ILE A 102 -8.56 -4.76 8.96
CA ILE A 102 -8.46 -6.19 8.67
C ILE A 102 -8.05 -6.87 9.97
N LEU A 103 -8.95 -7.64 10.59
CA LEU A 103 -8.76 -8.16 11.95
C LEU A 103 -7.41 -8.91 12.14
N PRO A 104 -7.00 -9.83 11.24
CA PRO A 104 -5.70 -10.47 11.32
C PRO A 104 -4.47 -9.56 11.21
N LEU A 105 -4.64 -8.29 10.81
CA LEU A 105 -3.58 -7.30 10.65
C LEU A 105 -3.49 -6.31 11.82
N GLY A 106 -4.43 -6.33 12.77
CA GLY A 106 -4.44 -5.39 13.90
C GLY A 106 -4.45 -3.93 13.43
N THR A 107 -3.55 -3.10 13.98
CA THR A 107 -3.45 -1.66 13.70
C THR A 107 -2.71 -1.33 12.41
N MET A 108 -2.06 -2.30 11.76
CA MET A 108 -1.17 -2.07 10.60
C MET A 108 -1.81 -1.22 9.49
N GLN A 109 -3.08 -1.44 9.21
CA GLN A 109 -3.82 -0.62 8.23
C GLN A 109 -4.01 0.83 8.70
N GLN A 110 -4.38 1.01 9.97
CA GLN A 110 -4.60 2.33 10.57
C GLN A 110 -3.28 3.10 10.71
N ASP A 111 -2.23 2.46 11.21
CA ASP A 111 -0.89 3.07 11.37
C ASP A 111 -0.37 3.63 10.03
N PHE A 112 -0.60 2.89 8.93
CA PHE A 112 -0.29 3.37 7.58
C PHE A 112 -1.14 4.55 7.16
N LEU A 113 -2.46 4.49 7.36
CA LEU A 113 -3.38 5.56 6.96
C LEU A 113 -3.14 6.85 7.74
N ASP A 114 -2.79 6.74 9.02
CA ASP A 114 -2.43 7.87 9.87
C ASP A 114 -1.11 8.47 9.40
N PHE A 115 -0.09 7.65 9.14
CA PHE A 115 1.18 8.14 8.61
C PHE A 115 1.01 8.86 7.27
N LEU A 116 0.26 8.25 6.36
CA LEU A 116 -0.03 8.81 5.04
C LEU A 116 -0.68 10.19 5.15
N GLN A 117 -1.69 10.35 6.00
CA GLN A 117 -2.41 11.61 6.18
C GLN A 117 -1.59 12.69 6.87
N HIS A 118 -0.77 12.35 7.87
CA HIS A 118 -0.04 13.35 8.65
C HIS A 118 1.30 13.76 8.02
N HIS A 119 1.88 12.90 7.16
CA HIS A 119 3.25 13.10 6.69
C HIS A 119 3.42 13.19 5.18
N ILE A 120 2.48 12.64 4.39
CA ILE A 120 2.66 12.48 2.94
C ILE A 120 1.64 13.31 2.16
N ILE A 121 0.36 13.19 2.50
CA ILE A 121 -0.70 14.00 1.89
C ILE A 121 -0.61 15.42 2.46
N ARG A 122 -0.56 16.40 1.59
CA ARG A 122 -0.63 17.84 1.91
C ARG A 122 -1.83 18.47 1.23
#